data_AF-A0A7G9QPH7-F1
#
_entry.id   AF-A0A7G9QPH7-F1
#
_cell.length_a   1.000
_cell.length_b   1.000
_cell.length_c   1.000
_cell.angle_alpha   90.00
_cell.angle_beta   90.00
_cell.angle_gamma   90.00
#
_symmetry.space_group_name_H-M   'P 1'
#
loop_
_entity.id
_entity.type
_entity.pdbx_description
1 polymer ?
#
loop_
_entity_poly.entity_id
_entity_poly.type
_entity_poly.pdbx_seq_one_letter_code
_entity_poly.pdbx_strand_id
1 'polypeptide(L)' 'MNKPRNLKATGIIWLCAGTTFLAAAVISHQFAFIGVGMAFLGLGIAFIAKSRKDSP' A
#
# COMPACT_ATOMS: atom_id res chain seq x y z
N MET A 1 -16.11 -6.63 19.61
CA MET A 1 -14.73 -7.17 19.51
C MET A 1 -13.87 -6.18 18.73
N ASN A 2 -13.29 -5.18 19.42
CA ASN A 2 -12.43 -4.19 18.78
C ASN A 2 -11.02 -4.78 18.65
N LYS A 3 -10.78 -5.52 17.56
CA LYS A 3 -9.46 -6.05 17.23
C LYS A 3 -8.53 -4.85 17.00
N PRO A 4 -7.36 -4.76 17.66
CA PRO A 4 -6.45 -3.65 17.44
C PRO A 4 -6.10 -3.60 15.95
N ARG A 5 -6.41 -2.47 15.29
CA ARG A 5 -6.08 -2.28 13.88
C ARG A 5 -4.57 -2.26 13.75
N ASN A 6 -4.00 -3.35 13.24
CA ASN A 6 -2.58 -3.46 13.01
C ASN A 6 -2.21 -2.63 11.77
N LEU A 7 -1.95 -1.33 11.99
CA LEU A 7 -1.67 -0.35 10.92
C LEU A 7 -0.47 -0.79 10.06
N LYS A 8 0.51 -1.48 10.65
CA LYS A 8 1.63 -2.10 9.93
C LYS A 8 1.15 -3.17 8.95
N ALA A 9 0.29 -4.09 9.39
CA ALA A 9 -0.28 -5.11 8.50
C ALA A 9 -1.11 -4.50 7.37
N THR A 10 -1.93 -3.48 7.68
CA THR A 10 -2.67 -2.71 6.67
C THR A 10 -1.73 -2.06 5.66
N GLY A 11 -0.67 -1.41 6.11
CA GLY A 11 0.30 -0.77 5.21
C GLY A 11 1.04 -1.76 4.31
N ILE A 12 1.39 -2.95 4.82
CA ILE A 12 2.00 -4.02 4.00
C ILE A 12 1.04 -4.50 2.91
N ILE A 13 -0.26 -4.68 3.22
CA ILE A 13 -1.25 -5.08 2.22
C ILE A 13 -1.36 -4.05 1.09
N TRP A 14 -1.39 -2.76 1.43
CA TRP A 14 -1.40 -1.68 0.44
C TRP A 14 -0.12 -1.65 -0.41
N LEU A 15 1.05 -1.89 0.18
CA LEU A 15 2.30 -2.00 -0.57
C LEU A 15 2.29 -3.18 -1.56
N CYS A 16 1.79 -4.34 -1.15
CA CYS A 16 1.66 -5.50 -2.02
C CYS A 16 0.69 -5.19 -3.17
N ALA A 17 -0.47 -4.60 -2.88
CA ALA A 17 -1.44 -4.21 -3.90
C ALA A 17 -0.85 -3.22 -4.92
N GLY A 18 -0.13 -2.19 -4.45
CA GLY A 18 0.56 -1.24 -5.32
C GLY A 18 1.59 -1.89 -6.22
N THR A 19 2.38 -2.83 -5.67
CA THR A 19 3.38 -3.60 -6.44
C THR A 19 2.71 -4.46 -7.52
N THR A 20 1.60 -5.14 -7.20
CA THR A 20 0.85 -5.94 -8.18
C THR A 20 0.27 -5.08 -9.30
N PHE A 21 -0.24 -3.89 -8.98
CA PHE A 21 -0.74 -2.94 -9.99
C PHE A 21 0.38 -2.39 -10.87
N LEU A 22 1.57 -2.13 -10.32
CA LEU A 22 2.75 -1.77 -11.09
C LEU A 22 3.21 -2.89 -12.02
N ALA A 23 3.19 -4.15 -11.55
CA ALA A 23 3.47 -5.30 -12.40
C ALA A 23 2.44 -5.43 -13.53
N ALA A 24 1.16 -5.24 -13.23
CA ALA A 24 0.09 -5.21 -14.24
C ALA A 24 0.27 -4.04 -15.23
N ALA A 25 0.75 -2.88 -14.78
CA ALA A 25 1.06 -1.75 -15.66
C ALA A 25 2.11 -2.10 -16.72
N VAL A 26 3.16 -2.83 -16.31
CA VAL A 26 4.22 -3.30 -17.21
C VAL A 26 3.68 -4.33 -18.20
N ILE A 27 2.87 -5.29 -17.74
CA ILE A 27 2.30 -6.35 -18.59
C ILE A 27 1.27 -5.79 -19.57
N SER A 28 0.43 -4.86 -19.13
CA SER A 28 -0.68 -4.32 -19.93
C SER A 28 -0.31 -3.06 -20.72
N HIS A 29 0.90 -2.51 -20.55
CA HIS A 29 1.35 -1.24 -21.15
C HIS A 29 0.40 -0.05 -20.92
N GLN A 30 -0.45 -0.11 -19.89
CA GLN A 30 -1.41 0.95 -19.57
C GLN A 30 -0.89 1.85 -18.46
N PHE A 31 -0.73 3.13 -18.79
CA PHE A 31 -0.31 4.17 -17.84
C PHE A 31 -1.30 4.37 -16.68
N ALA A 32 -2.58 4.03 -16.86
CA ALA A 32 -3.58 4.13 -15.79
C ALA A 32 -3.21 3.27 -14.56
N PHE A 33 -2.63 2.10 -14.77
CA PHE A 33 -2.21 1.22 -13.68
C PHE A 33 -0.99 1.75 -12.90
N ILE A 34 -0.16 2.59 -13.52
CA ILE A 34 0.95 3.26 -12.84
C ILE A 34 0.42 4.24 -11.80
N GLY A 35 -0.59 5.05 -12.17
CA GLY A 35 -1.21 6.00 -11.25
C GLY A 35 -1.83 5.32 -10.04
N VAL A 36 -2.59 4.25 -10.27
CA VAL A 36 -3.23 3.46 -9.20
C VAL A 36 -2.17 2.75 -8.32
N GLY A 37 -1.17 2.13 -8.94
CA GLY A 37 -0.07 1.47 -8.23
C GLY A 37 0.70 2.43 -7.33
N MET A 38 1.04 3.62 -7.84
CA MET A 38 1.70 4.67 -7.06
C MET A 38 0.85 5.17 -5.89
N ALA A 39 -0.46 5.33 -6.09
CA ALA A 39 -1.38 5.73 -5.02
C ALA A 39 -1.41 4.67 -3.89
N PHE A 40 -1.51 3.38 -4.23
CA PHE A 40 -1.49 2.30 -3.23
C PHE A 40 -0.14 2.17 -2.52
N LEU A 41 0.98 2.37 -3.22
CA LEU A 41 2.29 2.45 -2.58
C LEU A 41 2.35 3.60 -1.58
N GLY A 42 1.88 4.80 -1.97
CA GLY A 42 1.83 5.96 -1.09
C GLY A 42 1.00 5.72 0.17
N LEU A 43 -0.19 5.11 0.04
CA LEU A 43 -1.03 4.70 1.16
C LEU A 43 -0.32 3.68 2.05
N GLY A 44 0.32 2.66 1.47
CA GLY A 44 1.07 1.66 2.23
C GLY A 44 2.20 2.26 3.06
N ILE A 45 2.98 3.17 2.47
CA ILE A 45 4.04 3.91 3.17
C ILE A 45 3.45 4.77 4.29
N ALA A 46 2.35 5.50 4.04
CA ALA A 46 1.71 6.35 5.04
C ALA A 46 1.21 5.54 6.25
N PHE A 47 0.59 4.39 6.03
CA PHE A 47 0.14 3.50 7.10
C PHE A 47 1.30 2.90 7.91
N ILE A 48 2.40 2.52 7.26
CA ILE A 48 3.60 2.03 7.95
C ILE A 48 4.25 3.14 8.75
N ALA A 49 4.40 4.33 8.18
CA ALA A 49 4.97 5.50 8.86
C ALA A 49 4.13 5.89 10.09
N LYS A 50 2.81 5.85 9.97
CA LYS A 50 1.90 6.10 11.09
C LYS A 50 2.03 5.01 12.17
N SER A 51 2.11 3.74 11.78
CA SER A 51 2.33 2.64 12.72
C SER A 51 3.63 2.77 13.51
N ARG A 52 4.68 3.37 12.92
CA ARG A 52 5.96 3.62 13.61
C ARG A 52 5.84 4.75 14.64
N LYS A 53 5.05 5.78 14.35
CA LYS A 53 4.77 6.89 15.29
C LYS A 53 3.89 6.45 16.47
N ASP A 54 3.00 5.50 16.25
CA ASP A 54 2.11 4.94 17.28
C ASP A 54 2.76 3.75 18.05
N SER A 55 4.04 3.42 17.79
CA SER A 55 4.79 2.42 18.57
C SER A 55 5.45 3.12 19.77
N PRO A 56 5.21 2.67 21.02
CA PRO A 56 5.73 3.31 22.24
C PRO A 56 7.26 3.24 22.37
#